data_AF-A0A4U0V6R1-F1
#
_entry.id   AF-A0A4U0V6R1-F1
#
_cell.length_a   1.000
_cell.length_b   1.000
_cell.length_c   1.000
_cell.angle_alpha   90.00
_cell.angle_beta   90.00
_cell.angle_gamma   90.00
#
_symmetry.space_group_name_H-M   'P 1'
#
loop_
_entity.id
_entity.type
_entity.pdbx_description
1 polymer ?
#
loop_
_entity_poly.entity_id
_entity_poly.type
_entity_poly.pdbx_seq_one_letter_code
_entity_poly.pdbx_strand_id
1 'polypeptide(L)'
;MSDPFPSSPLFKLSPELRLQIYTHLLTFPTPIHLRQHVPGTPHTALLRTNRQIHHEAQAVLYDSNTISLSRNDFCLFTDPVLQTPVETGQVRQLRFTSFGESLACHVLVERCAVCRDDARGLLETLGAMPVLRSVTIDYSTQIANFMRFRQLAAEGGTLVGLTITCVSVGVYRVRGAGFDQVDFTFSHRPLASIWPDVATLSYSLLSEEEQETVLARLRTQDPDTPDKLWLLLWAAQHGRLPDVLGEQVAGAWVDESSDALAGMSGEQRDDAMHGFTVMLQTFLKAHTAVQCRRVLGLLRDSVGM
;
A
#
# COMPACT_ATOMS: atom_id res chain seq x y z
N MET A 1 7.54 23.66 -55.46
CA MET A 1 8.05 22.53 -54.66
C MET A 1 7.43 22.68 -53.29
N SER A 2 6.37 21.91 -53.03
CA SER A 2 5.61 21.90 -51.79
C SER A 2 6.38 21.13 -50.73
N ASP A 3 6.63 21.74 -49.57
CA ASP A 3 7.20 21.06 -48.41
C ASP A 3 6.39 19.79 -48.11
N PRO A 4 7.00 18.59 -48.17
CA PRO A 4 6.30 17.38 -47.84
C PRO A 4 6.26 17.28 -46.30
N PHE A 5 5.06 17.35 -45.75
CA PHE A 5 4.67 17.20 -44.35
C PHE A 5 4.88 18.46 -43.47
N PRO A 6 3.79 19.07 -42.95
CA PRO A 6 3.92 20.03 -41.87
C PRO A 6 4.52 19.29 -40.66
N SER A 7 5.79 19.58 -40.35
CA SER A 7 6.41 19.11 -39.11
C SER A 7 5.57 19.62 -37.95
N SER A 8 5.00 18.69 -37.18
CA SER A 8 4.20 19.02 -36.00
C SER A 8 4.98 20.06 -35.17
N PRO A 9 4.34 21.15 -34.71
CA PRO A 9 5.02 22.18 -33.93
C PRO A 9 5.69 21.61 -32.67
N LEU A 10 5.20 20.47 -32.16
CA LEU A 10 5.81 19.73 -31.07
C LEU A 10 7.27 19.32 -31.39
N PHE A 11 7.55 18.91 -32.64
CA PHE A 11 8.89 18.47 -33.05
C PHE A 11 9.84 19.62 -33.38
N LYS A 12 9.35 20.87 -33.38
CA LYS A 12 10.18 22.07 -33.44
C LYS A 12 10.76 22.45 -32.07
N LEU A 13 10.18 21.92 -30.99
CA LEU A 13 10.69 22.09 -29.64
C LEU A 13 11.96 21.27 -29.43
N SER A 14 12.81 21.67 -28.47
CA SER A 14 13.94 20.83 -28.05
C SER A 14 13.45 19.57 -27.32
N PRO A 15 14.26 18.49 -27.27
CA PRO A 15 13.90 17.28 -26.51
C PRO A 15 13.53 17.54 -25.06
N GLU A 16 14.20 18.49 -24.39
CA GLU A 16 13.97 18.84 -22.99
C GLU A 16 12.59 19.44 -22.78
N LEU A 17 12.17 20.34 -23.67
CA LEU A 17 10.82 20.93 -23.62
C LEU A 17 9.73 19.89 -23.91
N ARG A 18 9.97 18.95 -24.83
CA ARG A 18 9.04 17.83 -25.07
C ARG A 18 8.92 16.93 -23.84
N LEU A 19 10.04 16.60 -23.19
CA LEU A 19 10.04 15.81 -21.96
C LEU A 19 9.29 16.51 -20.82
N GLN A 20 9.40 17.84 -20.68
CA GLN A 20 8.60 18.59 -19.71
C GLN A 20 7.10 18.49 -20.01
N ILE A 21 6.70 18.60 -21.28
CA ILE A 21 5.30 18.40 -21.70
C ILE A 21 4.82 16.99 -21.32
N TYR A 22 5.60 15.95 -21.64
CA TYR A 22 5.25 14.58 -21.27
C TYR A 22 5.17 14.38 -19.77
N THR A 23 6.09 14.99 -19.00
CA THR A 23 6.09 14.92 -17.54
C THR A 23 4.79 15.48 -16.96
N HIS A 24 4.33 16.63 -17.45
CA HIS A 24 3.06 17.21 -17.02
C HIS A 24 1.84 16.36 -17.39
N LEU A 25 1.88 15.66 -18.54
CA LEU A 25 0.75 14.85 -19.02
C LEU A 25 0.71 13.44 -18.44
N LEU A 26 1.87 12.88 -18.11
CA LEU A 26 2.04 11.47 -17.76
C LEU A 26 2.52 11.25 -16.32
N THR A 27 2.61 12.28 -15.49
CA THR A 27 2.88 12.10 -14.05
C THR A 27 1.56 12.17 -13.29
N PHE A 28 1.23 11.10 -12.59
CA PHE A 28 -0.04 10.96 -11.89
C PHE A 28 0.19 10.90 -10.38
N PRO A 29 -0.63 11.60 -9.57
CA PRO A 29 -0.53 11.57 -8.11
C PRO A 29 -1.00 10.22 -7.52
N THR A 30 -1.76 9.45 -8.29
CA THR A 30 -2.30 8.16 -7.89
C THR A 30 -1.75 7.04 -8.77
N PRO A 31 -1.52 5.83 -8.22
CA PRO A 31 -1.07 4.69 -9.00
C PRO A 31 -1.94 4.40 -10.22
N ILE A 32 -1.30 4.13 -11.36
CA ILE A 32 -1.95 4.04 -12.66
C ILE A 32 -2.29 2.60 -13.04
N HIS A 33 -3.36 2.41 -13.82
CA HIS A 33 -3.75 1.10 -14.35
C HIS A 33 -3.51 1.08 -15.86
N LEU A 34 -2.62 0.20 -16.31
CA LEU A 34 -2.23 0.09 -17.73
C LEU A 34 -3.15 -0.84 -18.55
N ARG A 35 -4.39 -1.05 -18.10
CA ARG A 35 -5.32 -1.97 -18.79
C ARG A 35 -5.71 -1.44 -20.16
N GLN A 36 -5.69 -2.32 -21.16
CA GLN A 36 -5.99 -1.97 -22.56
C GLN A 36 -7.49 -1.76 -22.84
N HIS A 37 -8.38 -2.39 -22.05
CA HIS A 37 -9.81 -2.55 -22.38
C HIS A 37 -10.80 -1.88 -21.41
N VAL A 38 -10.31 -1.25 -20.35
CA VAL A 38 -11.10 -0.44 -19.40
C VAL A 38 -10.65 1.01 -19.63
N PRO A 39 -11.51 2.05 -19.49
CA PRO A 39 -11.06 3.45 -19.54
C PRO A 39 -9.82 3.62 -18.67
N GLY A 40 -8.68 3.72 -19.36
CA GLY A 40 -7.37 3.67 -18.74
C GLY A 40 -7.01 5.00 -18.12
N THR A 41 -5.82 5.05 -17.53
CA THR A 41 -5.21 6.31 -17.10
C THR A 41 -5.25 7.33 -18.24
N PRO A 42 -5.69 8.58 -17.98
CA PRO A 42 -5.86 9.59 -19.02
C PRO A 42 -4.52 9.88 -19.71
N HIS A 43 -4.60 10.42 -20.93
CA HIS A 43 -3.43 10.83 -21.73
C HIS A 43 -2.47 9.71 -22.18
N THR A 44 -2.66 8.46 -21.77
CA THR A 44 -1.85 7.31 -22.22
C THR A 44 -1.97 7.04 -23.73
N ALA A 45 -3.01 7.54 -24.39
CA ALA A 45 -3.15 7.51 -25.85
C ALA A 45 -1.99 8.21 -26.59
N LEU A 46 -1.29 9.14 -25.93
CA LEU A 46 -0.10 9.81 -26.46
C LEU A 46 1.02 8.83 -26.85
N LEU A 47 1.14 7.70 -26.13
CA LEU A 47 2.12 6.65 -26.42
C LEU A 47 1.88 5.95 -27.76
N ARG A 48 0.70 6.13 -28.37
CA ARG A 48 0.30 5.52 -29.65
C ARG A 48 0.38 6.51 -30.82
N THR A 49 0.80 7.75 -30.60
CA THR A 49 0.77 8.80 -31.63
C THR A 49 1.82 8.60 -32.72
N ASN A 50 3.08 8.36 -32.36
CA ASN A 50 4.16 7.98 -33.29
C ASN A 50 5.37 7.42 -32.51
N ARG A 51 6.36 6.87 -33.23
CA ARG A 51 7.55 6.23 -32.65
C ARG A 51 8.39 7.15 -31.76
N GLN A 52 8.58 8.41 -32.16
CA GLN A 52 9.40 9.34 -31.38
C GLN A 52 8.72 9.68 -30.05
N ILE A 53 7.44 10.07 -30.09
CA ILE A 53 6.63 10.35 -28.90
C ILE A 53 6.55 9.10 -28.03
N HIS A 54 6.37 7.92 -28.63
CA HIS A 54 6.36 6.66 -27.91
C HIS A 54 7.63 6.49 -27.08
N HIS A 55 8.82 6.55 -27.69
CA HIS A 55 10.08 6.36 -26.96
C HIS A 55 10.34 7.44 -25.91
N GLU A 56 10.08 8.72 -26.22
CA GLU A 56 10.33 9.82 -25.28
C GLU A 56 9.35 9.78 -24.09
N ALA A 57 8.06 9.53 -24.34
CA ALA A 57 7.02 9.59 -23.33
C ALA A 57 6.88 8.28 -22.52
N GLN A 58 7.26 7.13 -23.08
CA GLN A 58 7.25 5.84 -22.39
C GLN A 58 8.19 5.88 -21.17
N ALA A 59 9.39 6.44 -21.32
CA ALA A 59 10.33 6.60 -20.21
C ALA A 59 9.69 7.39 -19.04
N VAL A 60 9.02 8.51 -19.35
CA VAL A 60 8.30 9.32 -18.35
C VAL A 60 7.20 8.51 -17.65
N LEU A 61 6.41 7.74 -18.41
CA LEU A 61 5.33 6.93 -17.85
C LEU A 61 5.85 5.93 -16.81
N TYR A 62 6.92 5.20 -17.11
CA TYR A 62 7.43 4.13 -16.24
C TYR A 62 8.36 4.61 -15.14
N ASP A 63 9.06 5.74 -15.35
CA ASP A 63 9.99 6.29 -14.36
C ASP A 63 9.28 7.10 -13.27
N SER A 64 8.22 7.83 -13.62
CA SER A 64 7.56 8.79 -12.71
C SER A 64 6.33 8.26 -11.99
N ASN A 65 5.85 7.06 -12.34
CA ASN A 65 4.58 6.55 -11.83
C ASN A 65 4.70 5.20 -11.15
N THR A 66 3.85 5.01 -10.15
CA THR A 66 3.57 3.70 -9.58
C THR A 66 2.51 2.99 -10.42
N ILE A 67 2.80 1.77 -10.86
CA ILE A 67 1.87 0.98 -11.66
C ILE A 67 1.12 0.00 -10.77
N SER A 68 -0.21 0.07 -10.83
CA SER A 68 -1.12 -0.80 -10.09
C SER A 68 -1.37 -2.11 -10.84
N LEU A 69 -0.99 -3.21 -10.21
CA LEU A 69 -1.15 -4.57 -10.71
C LEU A 69 -1.86 -5.45 -9.70
N SER A 70 -2.13 -6.67 -10.13
CA SER A 70 -2.69 -7.75 -9.33
C SER A 70 -1.87 -9.02 -9.57
N ARG A 71 -2.09 -10.04 -8.74
CA ARG A 71 -1.44 -11.33 -8.94
C ARG A 71 -1.84 -12.02 -10.26
N ASN A 72 -2.99 -11.65 -10.84
CA ASN A 72 -3.40 -12.13 -12.16
C ASN A 72 -2.37 -11.80 -13.25
N ASP A 73 -1.71 -10.64 -13.15
CA ASP A 73 -0.79 -10.12 -14.16
C ASP A 73 0.53 -10.92 -14.23
N PHE A 74 0.83 -11.73 -13.21
CA PHE A 74 2.04 -12.56 -13.13
C PHE A 74 1.73 -14.06 -13.04
N CYS A 75 0.45 -14.43 -13.02
CA CYS A 75 0.04 -15.82 -12.87
C CYS A 75 0.24 -16.59 -14.17
N LEU A 76 0.90 -17.76 -14.07
CA LEU A 76 1.20 -18.63 -15.21
C LEU A 76 -0.04 -19.25 -15.90
N PHE A 77 -1.19 -19.25 -15.22
CA PHE A 77 -2.45 -19.80 -15.74
C PHE A 77 -3.45 -18.74 -16.17
N THR A 78 -3.15 -17.45 -15.97
CA THR A 78 -4.02 -16.37 -16.48
C THR A 78 -3.81 -16.22 -17.98
N ASP A 79 -4.91 -16.12 -18.72
CA ASP A 79 -4.86 -15.82 -20.15
C ASP A 79 -4.07 -14.51 -20.38
N PRO A 80 -3.04 -14.49 -21.25
CA PRO A 80 -2.26 -13.29 -21.55
C PRO A 80 -3.09 -12.08 -21.97
N VAL A 81 -4.27 -12.27 -22.57
CA VAL A 81 -5.18 -11.18 -22.96
C VAL A 81 -5.78 -10.48 -21.73
N LEU A 82 -5.87 -11.17 -20.60
CA LEU A 82 -6.35 -10.64 -19.31
C LEU A 82 -5.23 -10.03 -18.47
N GLN A 83 -3.97 -10.27 -18.84
CA GLN A 83 -2.81 -9.69 -18.16
C GLN A 83 -2.59 -8.25 -18.62
N THR A 84 -2.13 -7.41 -17.69
CA THR A 84 -1.67 -6.07 -18.03
C THR A 84 -0.33 -6.18 -18.78
N PRO A 85 -0.17 -5.51 -19.94
CA PRO A 85 1.08 -5.50 -20.68
C PRO A 85 2.10 -4.61 -19.95
N VAL A 86 2.82 -5.20 -19.00
CA VAL A 86 3.80 -4.48 -18.19
C VAL A 86 5.18 -4.63 -18.82
N GLU A 87 5.79 -3.50 -19.20
CA GLU A 87 7.17 -3.47 -19.69
C GLU A 87 8.14 -3.66 -18.52
N THR A 88 8.38 -4.91 -18.15
CA THR A 88 9.16 -5.28 -16.94
C THR A 88 10.57 -4.70 -16.93
N GLY A 89 11.13 -4.40 -18.11
CA GLY A 89 12.44 -3.75 -18.27
C GLY A 89 12.47 -2.24 -17.97
N GLN A 90 11.32 -1.59 -17.75
CA GLN A 90 11.24 -0.14 -17.52
C GLN A 90 10.58 0.24 -16.20
N VAL A 91 9.78 -0.65 -15.62
CA VAL A 91 8.98 -0.37 -14.43
C VAL A 91 9.86 -0.26 -13.19
N ARG A 92 9.81 0.89 -12.52
CA ARG A 92 10.55 1.12 -11.27
C ARG A 92 9.71 0.94 -10.01
N GLN A 93 8.40 1.18 -10.09
CA GLN A 93 7.52 1.20 -8.93
C GLN A 93 6.23 0.44 -9.20
N LEU A 94 5.95 -0.55 -8.35
CA LEU A 94 4.75 -1.37 -8.44
C LEU A 94 3.90 -1.27 -7.18
N ARG A 95 2.59 -1.35 -7.38
CA ARG A 95 1.61 -1.53 -6.31
C ARG A 95 0.70 -2.68 -6.63
N PHE A 96 0.66 -3.68 -5.75
CA PHE A 96 -0.35 -4.73 -5.80
C PHE A 96 -1.58 -4.30 -5.01
N THR A 97 -2.74 -4.38 -5.65
CA THR A 97 -4.00 -3.98 -5.01
C THR A 97 -4.51 -4.98 -3.99
N SER A 98 -4.01 -6.21 -4.02
CA SER A 98 -4.31 -7.27 -3.06
C SER A 98 -3.18 -8.31 -3.04
N PHE A 99 -2.93 -8.91 -1.88
CA PHE A 99 -2.11 -10.10 -1.67
C PHE A 99 -2.86 -11.41 -2.00
N GLY A 100 -4.06 -11.31 -2.56
CA GLY A 100 -4.90 -12.44 -2.92
C GLY A 100 -4.35 -13.29 -4.06
N GLU A 101 -5.02 -14.42 -4.26
CA GLU A 101 -4.73 -15.34 -5.36
C GLU A 101 -5.18 -14.76 -6.70
N SER A 102 -4.55 -15.25 -7.76
CA SER A 102 -5.06 -15.03 -9.11
C SER A 102 -6.38 -15.78 -9.28
N LEU A 103 -7.35 -15.19 -9.98
CA LEU A 103 -8.64 -15.81 -10.29
C LEU A 103 -8.46 -17.17 -10.98
N ALA A 104 -7.51 -17.25 -11.92
CA ALA A 104 -7.18 -18.50 -12.60
C ALA A 104 -6.65 -19.60 -11.66
N CYS A 105 -5.74 -19.28 -10.74
CA CYS A 105 -5.21 -20.24 -9.77
C CYS A 105 -6.19 -20.59 -8.66
N HIS A 106 -7.12 -19.70 -8.33
CA HIS A 106 -8.04 -19.90 -7.21
C HIS A 106 -8.92 -21.14 -7.38
N VAL A 107 -9.26 -21.48 -8.63
CA VAL A 107 -10.12 -22.62 -8.97
C VAL A 107 -9.32 -23.93 -9.15
N LEU A 108 -7.98 -23.85 -9.19
CA LEU A 108 -7.11 -24.99 -9.44
C LEU A 108 -6.64 -25.63 -8.14
N VAL A 109 -6.52 -26.97 -8.15
CA VAL A 109 -5.99 -27.76 -7.03
C VAL A 109 -4.49 -27.50 -6.84
N GLU A 110 -3.74 -27.37 -7.94
CA GLU A 110 -2.33 -27.03 -7.91
C GLU A 110 -2.11 -25.56 -8.32
N ARG A 111 -1.47 -24.81 -7.43
CA ARG A 111 -1.16 -23.39 -7.64
C ARG A 111 0.18 -23.22 -8.34
N CYS A 112 0.25 -22.26 -9.25
CA CYS A 112 1.52 -21.87 -9.86
C CYS A 112 2.45 -21.23 -8.82
N ALA A 113 3.76 -21.18 -9.09
CA ALA A 113 4.76 -20.67 -8.16
C ALA A 113 4.46 -19.25 -7.63
N VAL A 114 3.90 -18.38 -8.48
CA VAL A 114 3.53 -16.99 -8.14
C VAL A 114 2.30 -16.92 -7.21
N CYS A 115 1.40 -17.91 -7.30
CA CYS A 115 0.14 -17.93 -6.56
C CYS A 115 0.18 -18.79 -5.29
N ARG A 116 1.36 -19.30 -4.91
CA ARG A 116 1.53 -19.98 -3.62
C ARG A 116 1.43 -18.97 -2.46
N ASP A 117 0.97 -19.46 -1.32
CA ASP A 117 0.73 -18.64 -0.12
C ASP A 117 2.01 -18.14 0.54
N ASP A 118 3.15 -18.74 0.20
CA ASP A 118 4.47 -18.38 0.71
C ASP A 118 5.07 -17.14 0.02
N ALA A 119 4.37 -16.53 -0.94
CA ALA A 119 4.79 -15.36 -1.73
C ALA A 119 6.15 -15.47 -2.44
N ARG A 120 6.89 -16.58 -2.29
CA ARG A 120 8.28 -16.68 -2.73
C ARG A 120 8.40 -16.52 -4.23
N GLY A 121 7.60 -17.28 -4.99
CA GLY A 121 7.61 -17.19 -6.45
C GLY A 121 7.19 -15.81 -6.97
N LEU A 122 6.31 -15.10 -6.25
CA LEU A 122 5.97 -13.71 -6.57
C LEU A 122 7.17 -12.79 -6.35
N LEU A 123 7.83 -12.88 -5.20
CA LEU A 123 9.01 -12.06 -4.88
C LEU A 123 10.17 -12.35 -5.84
N GLU A 124 10.40 -13.61 -6.21
CA GLU A 124 11.40 -14.01 -7.21
C GLU A 124 11.09 -13.42 -8.59
N THR A 125 9.83 -13.49 -9.02
CA THR A 125 9.40 -12.92 -10.31
C THR A 125 9.61 -11.40 -10.34
N LEU A 126 9.28 -10.71 -9.26
CA LEU A 126 9.45 -9.26 -9.15
C LEU A 126 10.91 -8.87 -8.97
N GLY A 127 11.68 -9.61 -8.19
CA GLY A 127 13.11 -9.38 -7.97
C GLY A 127 13.95 -9.59 -9.23
N ALA A 128 13.46 -10.37 -10.19
CA ALA A 128 14.10 -10.53 -11.51
C ALA A 128 13.90 -9.31 -12.45
N MET A 129 13.08 -8.33 -12.08
CA MET A 129 12.87 -7.13 -12.89
C MET A 129 14.06 -6.17 -12.75
N PRO A 130 14.75 -5.80 -13.85
CA PRO A 130 16.10 -5.24 -13.79
C PRO A 130 16.19 -3.82 -13.24
N VAL A 131 15.12 -3.03 -13.34
CA VAL A 131 15.09 -1.62 -12.92
C VAL A 131 14.06 -1.36 -11.81
N LEU A 132 13.45 -2.42 -11.28
CA LEU A 132 12.47 -2.32 -10.21
C LEU A 132 13.15 -1.84 -8.93
N ARG A 133 12.53 -0.87 -8.26
CA ARG A 133 13.06 -0.25 -7.03
C ARG A 133 12.18 -0.50 -5.84
N SER A 134 10.87 -0.46 -6.01
CA SER A 134 9.92 -0.60 -4.91
C SER A 134 8.65 -1.32 -5.32
N VAL A 135 8.18 -2.20 -4.44
CA VAL A 135 6.90 -2.90 -4.58
C VAL A 135 6.13 -2.75 -3.28
N THR A 136 4.91 -2.22 -3.37
CA THR A 136 3.97 -2.22 -2.23
C THR A 136 2.84 -3.22 -2.49
N ILE A 137 2.64 -4.17 -1.60
CA ILE A 137 1.61 -5.21 -1.69
C ILE A 137 0.57 -4.99 -0.61
N ASP A 138 -0.67 -4.76 -1.02
CA ASP A 138 -1.77 -4.56 -0.09
C ASP A 138 -2.29 -5.90 0.46
N TYR A 139 -2.11 -6.15 1.76
CA TYR A 139 -2.60 -7.38 2.40
C TYR A 139 -3.91 -7.19 3.17
N SER A 140 -4.52 -6.00 3.17
CA SER A 140 -5.70 -5.68 4.00
C SER A 140 -6.89 -6.64 3.81
N THR A 141 -7.06 -7.20 2.63
CA THR A 141 -8.12 -8.17 2.31
C THR A 141 -7.73 -9.62 2.56
N GLN A 142 -6.45 -9.89 2.85
CA GLN A 142 -5.85 -11.23 2.91
C GLN A 142 -4.90 -11.36 4.12
N ILE A 143 -5.34 -10.82 5.26
CA ILE A 143 -4.55 -10.77 6.50
C ILE A 143 -4.08 -12.16 6.91
N ALA A 144 -4.97 -13.17 6.90
CA ALA A 144 -4.62 -14.53 7.30
C ALA A 144 -3.49 -15.12 6.44
N ASN A 145 -3.54 -14.92 5.11
CA ASN A 145 -2.51 -15.38 4.20
C ASN A 145 -1.19 -14.67 4.47
N PHE A 146 -1.22 -13.36 4.71
CA PHE A 146 -0.03 -12.60 5.05
C PHE A 146 0.59 -13.06 6.39
N MET A 147 -0.22 -13.31 7.42
CA MET A 147 0.27 -13.81 8.70
C MET A 147 0.91 -15.19 8.55
N ARG A 148 0.32 -16.08 7.74
CA ARG A 148 0.91 -17.37 7.41
C ARG A 148 2.25 -17.21 6.69
N PHE A 149 2.34 -16.30 5.73
CA PHE A 149 3.60 -15.98 5.05
C PHE A 149 4.67 -15.50 6.02
N ARG A 150 4.34 -14.58 6.96
CA ARG A 150 5.26 -14.14 8.01
C ARG A 150 5.73 -15.27 8.91
N GLN A 151 4.81 -16.15 9.33
CA GLN A 151 5.15 -17.31 10.14
C GLN A 151 6.13 -18.25 9.41
N LEU A 152 5.87 -18.56 8.14
CA LEU A 152 6.75 -19.40 7.32
C LEU A 152 8.15 -18.78 7.14
N ALA A 153 8.25 -17.46 7.09
CA ALA A 153 9.53 -16.76 7.02
C ALA A 153 10.31 -16.89 8.34
N ALA A 154 9.63 -16.81 9.49
CA ALA A 154 10.23 -16.96 10.81
C ALA A 154 10.70 -18.40 11.11
N GLU A 155 9.96 -19.41 10.65
CA GLU A 155 10.27 -20.83 10.90
C GLU A 155 11.45 -21.37 10.07
N GLY A 156 12.01 -20.58 9.15
CA GLY A 156 13.22 -20.94 8.41
C GLY A 156 13.05 -22.13 7.45
N GLY A 157 11.82 -22.39 6.99
CA GLY A 157 11.49 -23.48 6.07
C GLY A 157 11.75 -23.14 4.60
N THR A 158 10.71 -23.14 3.76
CA THR A 158 10.80 -22.80 2.33
C THR A 158 11.23 -21.34 2.06
N LEU A 159 11.40 -20.51 3.09
CA LEU A 159 11.74 -19.09 3.01
C LEU A 159 13.08 -18.76 3.67
N VAL A 160 14.02 -19.72 3.73
CA VAL A 160 15.36 -19.51 4.33
C VAL A 160 16.00 -18.20 3.88
N GLY A 161 16.44 -17.39 4.85
CA GLY A 161 17.16 -16.14 4.63
C GLY A 161 16.26 -14.94 4.33
N LEU A 162 14.95 -15.10 4.31
CA LEU A 162 13.98 -14.02 4.19
C LEU A 162 13.57 -13.52 5.59
N THR A 163 13.59 -12.21 5.78
CA THR A 163 13.21 -11.55 7.03
C THR A 163 12.05 -10.61 6.76
N ILE A 164 11.04 -10.63 7.63
CA ILE A 164 9.85 -9.77 7.53
C ILE A 164 9.72 -8.98 8.82
N THR A 165 9.98 -7.68 8.74
CA THR A 165 9.97 -6.78 9.90
C THR A 165 8.83 -5.78 9.78
N CYS A 166 8.01 -5.67 10.82
CA CYS A 166 7.02 -4.63 11.01
C CYS A 166 7.74 -3.30 11.30
N VAL A 167 7.67 -2.37 10.36
CA VAL A 167 8.41 -1.09 10.41
C VAL A 167 7.54 0.07 10.87
N SER A 168 6.22 -0.06 10.76
CA SER A 168 5.23 0.87 11.29
C SER A 168 3.87 0.16 11.38
N VAL A 169 2.90 0.79 12.02
CA VAL A 169 1.52 0.28 12.09
C VAL A 169 0.98 -0.15 10.72
N GLY A 170 0.72 -1.45 10.57
CA GLY A 170 0.20 -2.03 9.34
C GLY A 170 1.20 -2.13 8.18
N VAL A 171 2.49 -1.91 8.40
CA VAL A 171 3.52 -1.93 7.34
C VAL A 171 4.65 -2.87 7.70
N TYR A 172 4.95 -3.79 6.79
CA TYR A 172 6.00 -4.78 6.93
C TYR A 172 6.95 -4.67 5.75
N ARG A 173 8.25 -4.71 6.03
CA ARG A 173 9.30 -4.73 5.02
C ARG A 173 9.90 -6.12 4.92
N VAL A 174 10.18 -6.55 3.70
CA VAL A 174 10.84 -7.82 3.42
C VAL A 174 12.28 -7.57 3.00
N ARG A 175 13.22 -8.34 3.57
CA ARG A 175 14.66 -8.27 3.30
C ARG A 175 15.29 -9.65 3.23
N GLY A 176 16.48 -9.74 2.66
CA GLY A 176 17.25 -10.98 2.54
C GLY A 176 16.84 -11.85 1.35
N ALA A 177 17.34 -13.08 1.31
CA ALA A 177 17.14 -14.06 0.23
C ALA A 177 17.44 -13.53 -1.20
N GLY A 178 18.32 -12.53 -1.32
CA GLY A 178 18.66 -11.90 -2.60
C GLY A 178 17.71 -10.80 -3.06
N PHE A 179 16.73 -10.41 -2.24
CA PHE A 179 15.74 -9.38 -2.56
C PHE A 179 16.15 -7.96 -2.13
N ASP A 180 17.37 -7.75 -1.65
CA ASP A 180 17.78 -6.48 -1.02
C ASP A 180 17.88 -5.29 -1.99
N GLN A 181 17.88 -5.56 -3.29
CA GLN A 181 17.91 -4.53 -4.34
C GLN A 181 16.54 -3.85 -4.55
N VAL A 182 15.45 -4.47 -4.11
CA VAL A 182 14.07 -3.98 -4.28
C VAL A 182 13.45 -3.78 -2.90
N ASP A 183 12.85 -2.61 -2.65
CA ASP A 183 12.11 -2.37 -1.42
C ASP A 183 10.72 -3.04 -1.50
N PHE A 184 10.64 -4.25 -0.98
CA PHE A 184 9.39 -4.99 -0.85
C PHE A 184 8.69 -4.62 0.45
N THR A 185 7.52 -4.01 0.32
CA THR A 185 6.69 -3.58 1.43
C THR A 185 5.31 -4.23 1.33
N PHE A 186 4.84 -4.80 2.44
CA PHE A 186 3.46 -5.26 2.62
C PHE A 186 2.74 -4.25 3.50
N SER A 187 1.59 -3.76 3.05
CA SER A 187 0.84 -2.71 3.74
C SER A 187 -0.63 -3.09 3.92
N HIS A 188 -1.17 -2.91 5.11
CA HIS A 188 -2.60 -2.88 5.35
C HIS A 188 -3.10 -1.49 4.98
N ARG A 189 -3.47 -1.29 3.71
CA ARG A 189 -3.66 0.04 3.13
C ARG A 189 -4.51 0.98 3.99
N PRO A 190 -5.74 0.63 4.45
CA PRO A 190 -6.55 1.56 5.26
C PRO A 190 -5.84 1.98 6.56
N LEU A 191 -5.08 1.08 7.15
CA LEU A 191 -4.42 1.33 8.42
C LEU A 191 -3.18 2.21 8.18
N ALA A 192 -2.33 1.82 7.23
CA ALA A 192 -1.10 2.56 6.90
C ALA A 192 -1.36 3.96 6.32
N SER A 193 -2.48 4.19 5.62
CA SER A 193 -2.81 5.51 5.06
C SER A 193 -3.48 6.44 6.08
N ILE A 194 -4.31 5.90 6.98
CA ILE A 194 -5.10 6.71 7.91
C ILE A 194 -4.36 6.93 9.24
N TRP A 195 -3.61 5.94 9.72
CA TRP A 195 -2.96 5.97 11.02
C TRP A 195 -2.08 7.22 11.26
N PRO A 196 -1.18 7.63 10.35
CA PRO A 196 -0.31 8.79 10.59
C PRO A 196 -1.09 10.09 10.84
N ASP A 197 -2.17 10.29 10.08
CA ASP A 197 -3.02 11.47 10.19
C ASP A 197 -3.82 11.48 11.49
N VAL A 198 -4.41 10.33 11.88
CA VAL A 198 -5.20 10.22 13.12
C VAL A 198 -4.29 10.26 14.36
N ALA A 199 -3.11 9.64 14.30
CA ALA A 199 -2.11 9.73 15.36
C ALA A 199 -1.68 11.20 15.56
N THR A 200 -1.33 11.91 14.48
CA THR A 200 -1.00 13.34 14.54
C THR A 200 -2.15 14.17 15.09
N LEU A 201 -3.38 13.90 14.65
CA LEU A 201 -4.58 14.55 15.15
C LEU A 201 -4.71 14.40 16.67
N SER A 202 -4.40 13.23 17.20
CA SER A 202 -4.50 12.95 18.63
C SER A 202 -3.60 13.89 19.43
N TYR A 203 -2.34 14.10 19.05
CA TYR A 203 -1.43 14.97 19.78
C TYR A 203 -1.64 16.47 19.53
N SER A 204 -2.58 16.85 18.66
CA SER A 204 -2.81 18.23 18.26
C SER A 204 -3.79 18.95 19.21
N LEU A 205 -3.52 20.23 19.49
CA LEU A 205 -4.39 21.10 20.30
C LEU A 205 -5.56 21.70 19.51
N LEU A 206 -6.12 20.92 18.57
CA LEU A 206 -7.23 21.36 17.72
C LEU A 206 -8.55 21.37 18.49
N SER A 207 -9.42 22.30 18.14
CA SER A 207 -10.82 22.32 18.60
C SER A 207 -11.60 21.12 18.05
N GLU A 208 -12.74 20.78 18.67
CA GLU A 208 -13.55 19.64 18.20
C GLU A 208 -14.04 19.80 16.75
N GLU A 209 -14.33 21.04 16.32
CA GLU A 209 -14.76 21.33 14.94
C GLU A 209 -13.63 21.10 13.92
N GLU A 210 -12.40 21.48 14.28
CA GLU A 210 -11.22 21.21 13.46
C GLU A 210 -10.90 19.71 13.41
N GLN A 211 -11.04 19.00 14.54
CA GLN A 211 -10.86 17.55 14.60
C GLN A 211 -11.87 16.84 13.69
N GLU A 212 -13.14 17.22 13.75
CA GLU A 212 -14.18 16.65 12.91
C GLU A 212 -13.95 16.97 11.42
N THR A 213 -13.41 18.14 11.09
CA THR A 213 -13.02 18.49 9.71
C THR A 213 -11.93 17.55 9.17
N VAL A 214 -10.91 17.26 9.99
CA VAL A 214 -9.86 16.30 9.62
C VAL A 214 -10.44 14.89 9.46
N LEU A 215 -11.26 14.44 10.41
CA LEU A 215 -11.90 13.13 10.33
C LEU A 215 -12.83 13.01 9.11
N ALA A 216 -13.61 14.05 8.80
CA ALA A 216 -14.46 14.08 7.62
C ALA A 216 -13.66 13.92 6.32
N ARG A 217 -12.49 14.58 6.22
CA ARG A 217 -11.56 14.39 5.10
C ARG A 217 -11.06 12.95 5.04
N LEU A 218 -10.67 12.35 6.16
CA LEU A 218 -10.20 10.97 6.20
C LEU A 218 -11.30 9.96 5.83
N ARG A 219 -12.55 10.23 6.20
CA ARG A 219 -13.71 9.41 5.82
C ARG A 219 -13.96 9.38 4.30
N THR A 220 -13.47 10.37 3.55
CA THR A 220 -13.50 10.33 2.08
C THR A 220 -12.53 9.31 1.48
N GLN A 221 -11.46 8.96 2.22
CA GLN A 221 -10.49 7.95 1.81
C GLN A 221 -10.93 6.54 2.23
N ASP A 222 -11.40 6.41 3.48
CA ASP A 222 -11.96 5.17 4.02
C ASP A 222 -13.12 5.51 4.98
N PRO A 223 -14.35 5.05 4.72
CA PRO A 223 -15.53 5.51 5.46
C PRO A 223 -15.63 4.95 6.90
N ASP A 224 -14.78 4.00 7.26
CA ASP A 224 -14.97 3.18 8.46
C ASP A 224 -13.77 3.22 9.42
N THR A 225 -12.55 3.18 8.88
CA THR A 225 -11.29 3.13 9.64
C THR A 225 -11.02 4.38 10.50
N PRO A 226 -11.23 5.62 10.03
CA PRO A 226 -10.89 6.82 10.81
C PRO A 226 -11.59 6.88 12.16
N ASP A 227 -12.91 6.62 12.21
CA ASP A 227 -13.68 6.71 13.45
C ASP A 227 -13.31 5.62 14.47
N LYS A 228 -12.94 4.43 13.98
CA LYS A 228 -12.49 3.33 14.83
C LYS A 228 -11.15 3.64 15.47
N LEU A 229 -10.19 4.12 14.67
CA LEU A 229 -8.87 4.52 15.18
C LEU A 229 -8.98 5.72 16.11
N TRP A 230 -9.85 6.68 15.80
CA TRP A 230 -10.06 7.86 16.62
C TRP A 230 -10.59 7.52 18.01
N LEU A 231 -11.55 6.58 18.12
CA LEU A 231 -12.02 6.09 19.42
C LEU A 231 -10.86 5.55 20.27
N LEU A 232 -9.99 4.72 19.67
CA LEU A 232 -8.86 4.13 20.40
C LEU A 232 -7.87 5.18 20.89
N LEU A 233 -7.50 6.12 20.03
CA LEU A 233 -6.56 7.18 20.37
C LEU A 233 -7.14 8.13 21.43
N TRP A 234 -8.40 8.55 21.26
CA TRP A 234 -9.08 9.36 22.27
C TRP A 234 -9.16 8.64 23.62
N ALA A 235 -9.51 7.35 23.63
CA ALA A 235 -9.59 6.55 24.85
C ALA A 235 -8.21 6.39 25.51
N ALA A 236 -7.14 6.18 24.72
CA ALA A 236 -5.77 6.12 25.23
C ALA A 236 -5.36 7.42 25.93
N GLN A 237 -5.65 8.57 25.33
CA GLN A 237 -5.32 9.89 25.89
C GLN A 237 -6.00 10.19 27.21
N HIS A 238 -7.23 9.70 27.39
CA HIS A 238 -8.02 9.95 28.58
C HIS A 238 -7.91 8.80 29.61
N GLY A 239 -7.00 7.83 29.39
CA GLY A 239 -6.84 6.68 30.28
C GLY A 239 -8.04 5.73 30.31
N ARG A 240 -8.89 5.76 29.27
CA ARG A 240 -10.12 4.98 29.12
C ARG A 240 -9.97 3.81 28.14
N LEU A 241 -8.76 3.53 27.68
CA LEU A 241 -8.50 2.42 26.76
C LEU A 241 -8.99 1.05 27.28
N PRO A 242 -8.89 0.72 28.59
CA PRO A 242 -9.46 -0.51 29.14
C PRO A 242 -10.97 -0.64 28.93
N ASP A 243 -11.71 0.47 28.89
CA ASP A 243 -13.17 0.46 28.68
C ASP A 243 -13.54 0.06 27.24
N VAL A 244 -12.59 0.21 26.30
CA VAL A 244 -12.80 -0.07 24.87
C VAL A 244 -12.20 -1.41 24.46
N LEU A 245 -10.98 -1.73 24.94
CA LEU A 245 -10.23 -2.92 24.53
C LEU A 245 -10.21 -4.03 25.59
N GLY A 246 -10.62 -3.74 26.83
CA GLY A 246 -10.38 -4.59 27.99
C GLY A 246 -8.97 -4.40 28.57
N GLU A 247 -8.81 -4.64 29.88
CA GLU A 247 -7.57 -4.36 30.63
C GLU A 247 -6.33 -5.05 30.03
N GLN A 248 -6.44 -6.32 29.65
CA GLN A 248 -5.31 -7.10 29.13
C GLN A 248 -4.78 -6.55 27.80
N VAL A 249 -5.68 -6.11 26.92
CA VAL A 249 -5.32 -5.63 25.58
C VAL A 249 -4.86 -4.17 25.65
N ALA A 250 -5.44 -3.37 26.54
CA ALA A 250 -5.00 -2.00 26.79
C ALA A 250 -3.54 -1.94 27.30
N GLY A 251 -3.09 -2.93 28.08
CA GLY A 251 -1.71 -3.03 28.53
C GLY A 251 -0.68 -3.29 27.40
N ALA A 252 -1.13 -3.72 26.22
CA ALA A 252 -0.30 -3.92 25.04
C ALA A 252 -0.30 -2.71 24.09
N TRP A 253 -0.87 -1.57 24.51
CA TRP A 253 -0.85 -0.34 23.73
C TRP A 253 0.57 0.19 23.58
N VAL A 254 0.95 0.48 22.33
CA VAL A 254 2.26 1.03 21.99
C VAL A 254 2.05 2.46 21.52
N ASP A 255 2.65 3.42 22.21
CA ASP A 255 2.74 4.79 21.71
C ASP A 255 3.92 4.89 20.73
N GLU A 256 3.61 5.00 19.43
CA GLU A 256 4.61 5.14 18.36
C GLU A 256 5.54 6.35 18.56
N SER A 257 5.08 7.38 19.26
CA SER A 257 5.83 8.61 19.55
C SER A 257 6.68 8.53 20.82
N SER A 258 6.57 7.44 21.58
CA SER A 258 7.31 7.29 22.83
C SER A 258 8.79 6.96 22.61
N ASP A 259 9.65 7.57 23.43
CA ASP A 259 11.08 7.22 23.54
C ASP A 259 11.32 5.73 23.85
N ALA A 260 10.28 5.02 24.32
CA ALA A 260 10.33 3.59 24.60
C ALA A 260 10.62 2.76 23.35
N LEU A 261 10.07 3.11 22.18
CA LEU A 261 10.39 2.41 20.93
C LEU A 261 11.81 2.72 20.44
N ALA A 262 12.34 3.92 20.71
CA ALA A 262 13.68 4.31 20.32
C ALA A 262 14.75 3.50 21.08
N GLY A 263 14.48 3.15 22.35
CA GLY A 263 15.36 2.34 23.19
C GLY A 263 15.33 0.83 22.95
N MET A 264 14.35 0.31 22.20
CA MET A 264 14.22 -1.13 21.90
C MET A 264 15.23 -1.60 20.86
N SER A 265 15.66 -2.87 20.99
CA SER A 265 16.36 -3.58 19.91
C SER A 265 15.46 -3.76 18.69
N GLY A 266 16.05 -4.07 17.53
CA GLY A 266 15.30 -4.27 16.28
C GLY A 266 14.21 -5.36 16.38
N GLU A 267 14.52 -6.48 17.04
CA GLU A 267 13.58 -7.59 17.24
C GLU A 267 12.45 -7.21 18.20
N GLN A 268 12.79 -6.58 19.34
CA GLN A 268 11.78 -6.10 20.29
C GLN A 268 10.82 -5.09 19.65
N ARG A 269 11.35 -4.20 18.79
CA ARG A 269 10.55 -3.22 18.06
C ARG A 269 9.65 -3.90 17.03
N ASP A 270 10.15 -4.90 16.30
CA ASP A 270 9.33 -5.70 15.37
C ASP A 270 8.18 -6.37 16.11
N ASP A 271 8.46 -7.09 17.20
CA ASP A 271 7.45 -7.82 17.97
C ASP A 271 6.39 -6.89 18.58
N ALA A 272 6.82 -5.76 19.16
CA ALA A 272 5.92 -4.77 19.72
C ALA A 272 5.01 -4.16 18.63
N MET A 273 5.60 -3.76 17.49
CA MET A 273 4.86 -3.15 16.38
C MET A 273 3.92 -4.15 15.70
N HIS A 274 4.35 -5.40 15.56
CA HIS A 274 3.54 -6.49 15.06
C HIS A 274 2.34 -6.75 15.97
N GLY A 275 2.57 -6.92 17.28
CA GLY A 275 1.51 -7.11 18.27
C GLY A 275 0.50 -5.97 18.27
N PHE A 276 0.99 -4.72 18.22
CA PHE A 276 0.14 -3.54 18.13
C PHE A 276 -0.67 -3.51 16.83
N THR A 277 -0.04 -3.80 15.70
CA THR A 277 -0.71 -3.90 14.39
C THR A 277 -1.81 -4.95 14.39
N VAL A 278 -1.56 -6.13 14.97
CA VAL A 278 -2.54 -7.23 15.06
C VAL A 278 -3.72 -6.84 15.96
N MET A 279 -3.45 -6.16 17.08
CA MET A 279 -4.49 -5.64 17.96
C MET A 279 -5.40 -4.65 17.22
N LEU A 280 -4.82 -3.67 16.52
CA LEU A 280 -5.59 -2.70 15.73
C LEU A 280 -6.42 -3.38 14.65
N GLN A 281 -5.85 -4.31 13.89
CA GLN A 281 -6.58 -5.06 12.86
C GLN A 281 -7.75 -5.86 13.45
N THR A 282 -7.55 -6.49 14.61
CA THR A 282 -8.61 -7.23 15.31
C THR A 282 -9.74 -6.31 15.73
N PHE A 283 -9.40 -5.14 16.30
CA PHE A 283 -10.38 -4.13 16.67
C PHE A 283 -11.17 -3.60 15.47
N LEU A 284 -10.45 -3.25 14.38
CA LEU A 284 -11.04 -2.75 13.14
C LEU A 284 -12.02 -3.77 12.53
N LYS A 285 -11.73 -5.07 12.65
CA LYS A 285 -12.61 -6.14 12.16
C LYS A 285 -13.84 -6.36 13.04
N ALA A 286 -13.70 -6.18 14.36
CA ALA A 286 -14.75 -6.47 15.33
C ALA A 286 -15.82 -5.37 15.45
N HIS A 287 -15.48 -4.12 15.14
CA HIS A 287 -16.36 -2.97 15.33
C HIS A 287 -16.70 -2.29 14.02
N THR A 288 -17.77 -1.50 14.02
CA THR A 288 -18.14 -0.58 12.94
C THR A 288 -17.91 0.87 13.38
N ALA A 289 -17.73 1.79 12.42
CA ALA A 289 -17.58 3.21 12.72
C ALA A 289 -18.80 3.79 13.48
N VAL A 290 -20.01 3.32 13.16
CA VAL A 290 -21.23 3.75 13.86
C VAL A 290 -21.19 3.38 15.34
N GLN A 291 -20.78 2.15 15.65
CA GLN A 291 -20.59 1.71 17.03
C GLN A 291 -19.52 2.54 17.73
N CYS A 292 -18.39 2.78 17.07
CA CYS A 292 -17.28 3.53 17.65
C CYS A 292 -17.65 4.99 17.95
N ARG A 293 -18.36 5.67 17.05
CA ARG A 293 -18.87 7.03 17.30
C ARG A 293 -19.85 7.08 18.47
N ARG A 294 -20.72 6.08 18.59
CA ARG A 294 -21.66 5.98 19.72
C ARG A 294 -20.91 5.78 21.05
N VAL A 295 -19.94 4.88 21.08
CA VAL A 295 -19.11 4.64 22.28
C VAL A 295 -18.31 5.88 22.64
N LEU A 296 -17.72 6.56 21.66
CA LEU A 296 -16.99 7.81 21.87
C LEU A 296 -17.86 8.89 22.51
N GLY A 297 -19.10 9.05 22.03
CA GLY A 297 -20.05 9.99 22.63
C GLY A 297 -20.32 9.68 24.11
N LEU A 298 -20.61 8.41 24.43
CA LEU A 298 -20.83 7.99 25.82
C LEU A 298 -19.59 8.21 26.72
N LEU A 299 -18.39 7.99 26.18
CA LEU A 299 -17.16 8.23 26.92
C LEU A 299 -16.92 9.72 27.17
N ARG A 300 -17.18 10.59 26.19
CA ARG A 300 -17.09 12.05 26.35
C ARG A 300 -18.06 12.57 27.41
N ASP A 301 -19.32 12.14 27.33
CA ASP A 301 -20.35 12.46 28.33
C ASP A 301 -19.89 12.06 29.75
N SER A 302 -19.23 10.90 29.89
CA SER A 302 -18.75 10.40 31.18
C SER A 302 -17.57 11.20 31.77
N VAL A 303 -16.80 11.90 30.93
CA VAL A 303 -15.67 12.76 31.32
C VAL A 303 -16.12 14.23 31.49
N GLY A 304 -17.38 14.54 31.17
CA GLY A 304 -17.93 15.89 31.24
C GLY A 304 -17.52 16.79 30.06
N MET A 305 -17.24 16.17 28.90
CA MET A 305 -16.98 16.84 27.63
C MET A 305 -18.21 16.77 26.72
#